data_AF-A0A2N2DWD9-F1
#
_entry.id   AF-A0A2N2DWD9-F1
#
_cell.length_a   1.000
_cell.length_b   1.000
_cell.length_c   1.000
_cell.angle_alpha   90.00
_cell.angle_beta   90.00
_cell.angle_gamma   90.00
#
_symmetry.space_group_name_H-M   'P 1'
#
loop_
_entity.id
_entity.type
_entity.pdbx_description
1 polymer ?
#
loop_
_entity_poly.entity_id
_entity_poly.type
_entity_poly.pdbx_seq_one_letter_code
_entity_poly.pdbx_strand_id
1 'polypeptide(L)' 'MITVIGCGRVGLPLCLYIANKGIRVNGVDTNSTLVNLVQKGEVPFLENGMQELF' A
#
# COMPACT_ATOMS: atom_id res chain seq x y z
N MET A 1 12.89 -8.53 -4.00
CA MET A 1 12.14 -7.31 -4.32
C MET A 1 10.85 -7.73 -5.00
N ILE A 2 9.70 -7.24 -4.53
CA ILE A 2 8.37 -7.59 -5.05
C ILE A 2 7.73 -6.32 -5.63
N THR A 3 7.06 -6.44 -6.77
CA THR A 3 6.25 -5.35 -7.34
C THR A 3 4.81 -5.79 -7.42
N VAL A 4 3.90 -4.95 -6.93
CA VAL A 4 2.45 -5.16 -7.01
C VAL A 4 1.88 -4.08 -7.93
N ILE A 5 1.16 -4.51 -8.96
CA ILE A 5 0.50 -3.63 -9.92
C ILE A 5 -1.00 -3.59 -9.56
N GLY A 6 -1.48 -2.41 -9.18
CA GLY A 6 -2.79 -2.14 -8.61
C GLY A 6 -2.74 -2.08 -7.09
N CYS A 7 -2.92 -0.89 -6.51
CA CYS A 7 -2.91 -0.59 -5.08
C CYS A 7 -4.31 -0.27 -4.54
N GLY A 8 -5.33 -0.98 -5.02
CA GLY A 8 -6.69 -0.92 -4.47
C GLY A 8 -6.84 -1.72 -3.17
N ARG A 9 -8.08 -2.11 -2.87
CA ARG A 9 -8.46 -2.84 -1.63
C ARG A 9 -7.73 -4.16 -1.39
N VAL A 10 -7.20 -4.80 -2.43
CA VAL A 10 -6.45 -6.07 -2.27
C VAL A 10 -4.95 -5.81 -2.35
N GLY A 11 -4.53 -5.07 -3.37
CA GLY A 11 -3.10 -4.91 -3.65
C GLY A 11 -2.38 -4.05 -2.62
N LEU A 12 -3.01 -3.00 -2.08
CA LEU A 12 -2.36 -2.16 -1.08
C LEU A 12 -2.21 -2.86 0.28
N PRO A 13 -3.23 -3.52 0.86
CA PRO A 13 -3.03 -4.33 2.07
C PRO A 13 -1.99 -5.44 1.88
N LEU A 14 -1.95 -6.09 0.71
CA LEU A 14 -0.93 -7.08 0.39
C LEU A 14 0.48 -6.46 0.35
N CYS A 15 0.63 -5.30 -0.29
CA CYS A 15 1.88 -4.54 -0.30
C CYS A 15 2.38 -4.28 1.12
N LEU A 16 1.52 -3.72 1.97
CA LEU A 16 1.85 -3.33 3.33
C LEU A 16 2.17 -4.55 4.20
N TYR A 17 1.40 -5.63 4.09
CA TYR A 17 1.67 -6.87 4.80
C TYR A 17 3.05 -7.45 4.45
N ILE A 18 3.39 -7.51 3.16
CA ILE A 18 4.70 -8.01 2.71
C ILE A 18 5.82 -7.08 3.18
N ALA A 19 5.63 -5.75 3.09
CA ALA A 19 6.59 -4.77 3.55
C ALA A 19 6.87 -4.88 5.06
N ASN A 20 5.83 -5.13 5.86
CA ASN A 20 5.94 -5.36 7.31
C ASN A 20 6.75 -6.62 7.67
N LYS A 21 6.99 -7.53 6.72
CA LYS A 21 7.92 -8.67 6.90
C LYS A 21 9.39 -8.31 6.58
N GLY A 22 9.70 -7.02 6.38
CA GLY A 22 11.04 -6.54 6.04
C GLY A 22 11.42 -6.76 4.57
N ILE A 23 10.47 -7.15 3.72
CA ILE A 23 10.71 -7.38 2.30
C ILE A 23 10.48 -6.07 1.54
N ARG A 24 11.43 -5.70 0.67
CA ARG A 24 11.27 -4.52 -0.18
C ARG A 24 10.15 -4.72 -1.22
N VAL A 25 9.11 -3.89 -1.13
CA VAL A 25 7.95 -3.88 -2.04
C VAL A 25 7.88 -2.55 -2.82
N ASN A 26 7.49 -2.62 -4.09
CA ASN A 26 7.12 -1.48 -4.90
C ASN A 26 5.64 -1.59 -5.29
N GLY A 27 4.80 -0.66 -4.81
CA GLY A 27 3.40 -0.57 -5.19
C GLY A 27 3.21 0.40 -6.35
N VAL A 28 2.56 -0.05 -7.43
CA VAL A 28 2.33 0.76 -8.64
C VAL A 28 0.83 0.85 -8.90
N ASP A 29 0.29 2.05 -9.05
CA ASP A 29 -1.10 2.29 -9.44
C ASP A 29 -1.17 3.48 -10.42
N THR A 30 -2.18 3.48 -11.28
CA THR A 30 -2.46 4.59 -12.19
C THR A 30 -3.12 5.78 -11.50
N ASN A 31 -3.72 5.57 -10.33
CA ASN A 31 -4.36 6.60 -9.53
C ASN A 31 -3.32 7.39 -8.71
N SER A 32 -2.90 8.54 -9.25
CA SER A 32 -1.92 9.41 -8.62
C SER A 32 -2.36 9.95 -7.26
N THR A 33 -3.66 10.18 -7.03
CA THR A 33 -4.18 10.60 -5.72
C THR A 33 -3.93 9.53 -4.67
N LEU A 34 -4.21 8.25 -5.00
CA LEU A 34 -3.96 7.13 -4.10
C LEU A 34 -2.46 7.00 -3.79
N VAL A 35 -1.61 7.05 -4.82
CA VAL A 35 -0.15 6.98 -4.65
C VAL A 35 0.36 8.09 -3.73
N ASN A 36 -0.12 9.32 -3.90
CA ASN A 36 0.30 10.46 -3.09
C ASN A 36 -0.12 10.33 -1.62
N LEU A 37 -1.33 9.80 -1.34
CA LEU A 37 -1.78 9.55 0.03
C LEU A 37 -0.88 8.50 0.71
N VAL A 38 -0.64 7.38 0.02
CA VAL A 38 0.21 6.30 0.52
C VAL A 38 1.64 6.79 0.79
N GLN A 39 2.21 7.62 -0.09
CA GLN A 39 3.53 8.20 0.09
C GLN A 39 3.64 9.14 1.31
N LYS A 40 2.51 9.71 1.76
CA LYS A 40 2.44 10.54 2.98
C LYS A 40 2.20 9.72 4.25
N GLY A 41 2.03 8.40 4.15
CA GLY A 41 1.61 7.57 5.28
C GLY A 41 0.12 7.71 5.61
N GLU A 42 -0.68 8.24 4.69
CA GLU A 42 -2.13 8.42 4.86
C GLU A 42 -2.88 7.24 4.24
N VAL A 43 -3.92 6.76 4.93
CA VAL A 43 -4.71 5.63 4.47
C VAL A 43 -5.71 6.12 3.40
N PRO A 44 -5.68 5.58 2.17
CA PRO A 44 -6.51 6.08 1.08
C PRO A 44 -7.99 5.66 1.16
N PHE A 45 -8.32 4.68 2.02
CA PHE A 45 -9.68 4.22 2.25
C PHE A 45 -9.81 3.55 3.63
N LEU A 46 -11.02 3.53 4.19
CA LEU A 46 -11.25 2.91 5.49
C LEU A 46 -11.12 1.38 5.40
N GLU A 47 -10.11 0.83 6.06
CA GLU A 47 -9.94 -0.61 6.25
C GLU A 47 -9.35 -0.88 7.64
N ASN A 48 -10.00 -1.77 8.40
CA ASN A 48 -9.64 -2.04 9.79
C ASN A 48 -8.23 -2.64 9.87
N GLY A 49 -7.37 -2.05 10.71
CA GLY A 49 -6.00 -2.55 10.92
C GLY A 49 -4.97 -2.09 9.87
N MET A 50 -5.37 -1.24 8.92
CA MET A 50 -4.49 -0.78 7.85
C MET A 50 -3.55 0.35 8.27
N GLN A 51 -4.00 1.24 9.16
CA GLN A 51 -3.21 2.38 9.65
C GLN A 51 -1.95 1.92 10.40
N GLU A 52 -2.02 0.77 11.07
CA GLU A 52 -0.96 0.15 11.85
C GLU A 52 0.14 -0.49 10.98
N LEU A 53 -0.09 -0.57 9.66
CA LEU A 53 0.87 -1.14 8.70
C LEU A 53 1.69 -0.08 7.95
N PHE A 54 1.40 1.21 8.14
CA PHE A 54 2.13 2.34 7.56
C PHE A 54 3.34 2.74 8.40
#